data_AF-A0A6B3ENH0-F1
#
_entry.id   AF-A0A6B3ENH0-F1
#
_cell.length_a   1.000
_cell.length_b   1.000
_cell.length_c   1.000
_cell.angle_alpha   90.00
_cell.angle_beta   90.00
_cell.angle_gamma   90.00
#
_symmetry.space_group_name_H-M   'P 1'
#
loop_
_entity.id
_entity.type
_entity.pdbx_description
1 polymer ?
#
loop_
_entity_poly.entity_id
_entity_poly.type
_entity_poly.pdbx_seq_one_letter_code
_entity_poly.pdbx_strand_id
1 'polypeptide(L)' 'PDAYVYLAESIRDWPDQPALASLLQDAGWSKVAWRNLTGGIVALHRGFKPQER' A
#
# COMPACT_ATOMS: atom_id res chain seq x y z
N PRO A 1 -24.83 -3.56 -9.20
CA PRO A 1 -24.88 -2.22 -8.58
C PRO A 1 -23.92 -2.12 -7.40
N ASP A 2 -23.97 -3.09 -6.48
CA ASP A 2 -23.20 -3.09 -5.22
C ASP A 2 -21.69 -3.11 -5.43
N ALA A 3 -21.20 -3.79 -6.47
CA ALA A 3 -19.76 -3.86 -6.78
C ALA A 3 -19.11 -2.49 -7.06
N TYR A 4 -19.84 -1.55 -7.68
CA TYR A 4 -19.32 -0.20 -7.93
C TYR A 4 -19.36 0.68 -6.68
N VAL A 5 -20.32 0.44 -5.79
CA VAL A 5 -20.40 1.11 -4.48
C VAL A 5 -19.24 0.64 -3.61
N TYR A 6 -19.06 -0.67 -3.47
CA TYR A 6 -17.97 -1.26 -2.71
C TYR A 6 -16.59 -0.81 -3.23
N LEU A 7 -16.41 -0.73 -4.56
CA LEU A 7 -15.16 -0.25 -5.14
C LEU A 7 -14.86 1.19 -4.71
N ALA A 8 -15.85 2.09 -4.78
CA ALA A 8 -15.65 3.49 -4.41
C ALA A 8 -15.38 3.65 -2.90
N GLU A 9 -16.05 2.87 -2.06
CA GLU A 9 -15.85 2.89 -0.60
C GLU A 9 -14.47 2.33 -0.23
N SER A 10 -14.12 1.16 -0.74
CA SER A 10 -12.81 0.53 -0.48
C SER A 10 -11.62 1.37 -0.94
N ILE A 11 -11.74 2.14 -2.03
CA ILE A 11 -10.68 3.08 -2.46
C ILE A 11 -10.50 4.21 -1.43
N ARG A 12 -11.59 4.71 -0.82
CA ARG A 12 -11.50 5.79 0.18
C ARG A 12 -10.92 5.30 1.51
N ASP A 13 -11.26 4.08 1.90
CA ASP A 13 -10.78 3.47 3.14
C ASP A 13 -9.35 2.93 3.02
N TRP A 14 -8.82 2.83 1.79
CA TRP A 14 -7.46 2.36 1.54
C TRP A 14 -6.43 3.36 2.08
N PRO A 15 -5.38 2.90 2.79
CA PRO A 15 -4.33 3.77 3.29
C PRO A 15 -3.60 4.51 2.15
N ASP A 16 -3.22 5.76 2.41
CA ASP A 16 -2.33 6.48 1.50
C ASP A 16 -0.93 5.84 1.44
N GLN A 17 -0.07 6.36 0.55
CA GLN A 17 1.20 5.67 0.31
C GLN A 17 2.13 5.64 1.54
N PRO A 18 2.33 6.74 2.29
CA PRO A 18 3.07 6.71 3.55
C PRO A 18 2.45 5.79 4.60
N ALA A 19 1.13 5.80 4.78
CA ALA A 19 0.45 4.96 5.76
C ALA A 19 0.65 3.47 5.45
N LEU A 20 0.46 3.05 4.18
CA LEU A 20 0.69 1.67 3.79
C LEU A 20 2.17 1.29 3.94
N ALA A 21 3.11 2.21 3.68
CA ALA A 21 4.52 1.96 3.91
C ALA A 21 4.84 1.74 5.40
N SER A 22 4.21 2.50 6.31
CA SER A 22 4.31 2.27 7.75
C SER A 22 3.78 0.90 8.14
N LEU A 23 2.60 0.52 7.63
CA LEU A 23 2.03 -0.80 7.91
C LEU A 23 2.94 -1.96 7.47
N LEU A 24 3.63 -1.81 6.33
CA LEU A 24 4.62 -2.80 5.88
C LEU A 24 5.84 -2.85 6.80
N GLN A 25 6.32 -1.70 7.29
CA GLN A 25 7.43 -1.63 8.23
C GLN A 25 7.05 -2.25 9.59
N ASP A 26 5.85 -1.96 10.09
CA ASP A 26 5.30 -2.53 11.32
C ASP A 26 5.12 -4.05 11.21
N ALA A 27 4.79 -4.54 10.01
CA ALA A 27 4.76 -5.96 9.69
C ALA A 27 6.17 -6.60 9.52
N GLY A 28 7.24 -5.83 9.74
CA GLY A 28 8.63 -6.31 9.73
C GLY A 28 9.32 -6.27 8.37
N TRP A 29 8.72 -5.68 7.33
CA TRP A 29 9.41 -5.55 6.04
C TRP A 29 10.48 -4.47 6.10
N SER A 30 11.63 -4.74 5.48
CA SER A 30 12.77 -3.82 5.44
C SER A 30 12.91 -3.10 4.10
N LYS A 31 13.56 -1.93 4.12
CA LYS A 31 13.77 -1.05 2.94
C LYS A 31 12.48 -0.79 2.15
N VAL A 32 11.37 -0.58 2.88
CA VAL A 32 10.07 -0.27 2.29
C VAL A 32 10.16 1.06 1.54
N ALA A 33 9.71 1.04 0.30
CA ALA A 33 9.62 2.23 -0.56
C ALA A 33 8.41 2.08 -1.49
N TRP A 34 7.91 3.20 -1.98
CA TRP A 34 6.84 3.21 -2.98
C TRP A 34 7.16 4.15 -4.14
N ARG A 35 6.46 3.94 -5.26
CA ARG A 35 6.47 4.84 -6.41
C ARG A 35 5.04 5.06 -6.88
N ASN A 36 4.66 6.33 -7.03
CA ASN A 36 3.39 6.71 -7.62
C ASN A 36 3.39 6.44 -9.12
N LEU A 37 2.29 5.87 -9.60
CA LEU A 37 1.96 5.62 -11.00
C LEU A 37 0.74 6.47 -11.34
N THR A 38 0.65 6.94 -12.58
CA THR A 38 -0.48 7.74 -13.06
C THR A 38 -0.83 8.91 -12.12
N GLY A 39 0.18 9.68 -11.70
CA GLY A 39 -0.03 10.83 -10.81
C GLY A 39 -0.44 10.49 -9.36
N GLY A 40 -0.39 9.22 -8.96
CA GLY A 40 -0.74 8.78 -7.60
C GLY A 40 -2.11 8.10 -7.50
N ILE A 41 -2.82 7.89 -8.60
CA ILE A 41 -4.04 7.06 -8.64
C ILE A 41 -3.72 5.63 -8.18
N VAL A 42 -2.53 5.13 -8.54
CA VAL A 42 -2.00 3.84 -8.08
C VAL A 42 -0.57 4.04 -7.60
N ALA A 43 -0.12 3.23 -6.64
CA ALA A 43 1.28 3.16 -6.23
C ALA A 43 1.77 1.72 -6.21
N LEU A 44 3.05 1.54 -6.53
CA LEU A 44 3.76 0.27 -6.36
C LEU A 44 4.60 0.35 -5.08
N HIS A 45 4.27 -0.45 -4.08
CA HIS A 45 5.06 -0.63 -2.85
C HIS A 45 5.99 -1.83 -3.01
N ARG A 46 7.22 -1.71 -2.50
CA ARG A 46 8.20 -2.79 -2.46
C ARG A 46 8.88 -2.84 -1.09
N GLY A 47 9.33 -4.01 -0.68
CA GLY A 47 10.12 -4.22 0.53
C GLY A 47 10.83 -5.58 0.47
N PHE A 48 11.72 -5.82 1.43
CA PHE A 48 12.45 -7.08 1.55
C PHE A 48 12.05 -7.78 2.85
N LYS A 49 11.65 -9.05 2.75
CA LYS A 49 11.41 -9.90 3.92
C LYS A 49 12.72 -10.00 4.72
N PRO A 50 12.68 -9.88 6.06
CA PRO A 50 13.84 -10.17 6.89
C PRO A 50 14.35 -11.58 6.58
N GLN A 51 15.66 -11.71 6.36
CA GLN A 51 16.26 -13.04 6.36
C GLN A 51 16.37 -13.50 7.81
N GLU A 52 15.78 -14.65 8.11
CA GLU A 52 16.05 -15.37 9.36
C GLU A 52 17.54 -15.70 9.36
N ARG A 53 18.27 -15.28 10.40
CA ARG A 53 19.65 -15.71 10.64
C ARG A 53 19.65 -17.03 11.38
#